data_AF-F9ZFV7-F1
#
_entry.id   AF-F9ZFV7-F1
#
_cell.length_a   1.000
_cell.length_b   1.000
_cell.length_c   1.000
_cell.angle_alpha   90.00
_cell.angle_beta   90.00
_cell.angle_gamma   90.00
#
_symmetry.space_group_name_H-M   'P 1'
#
loop_
_entity.id
_entity.type
_entity.pdbx_description
1 polymer ?
#
loop_
_entity_poly.entity_id
_entity_poly.type
_entity_poly.pdbx_seq_one_letter_code
_entity_poly.pdbx_strand_id
1 'polypeptide(L)'
;MVNEEELKILLIEHSAEDADVVLKILSQSCFQINYQCVTTVEDLQEALKIPDWNVILSDYALPRFNACDVLKLIKNQGLDTPLIRAYSEIQRSDMRCQVRIPV
;
A
#
# COMPACT_ATOMS: atom_id res chain seq x y z
N MET A 1 25.42 8.10 9.06
CA MET A 1 25.18 8.13 7.61
C MET A 1 23.69 7.96 7.46
N VAL A 2 22.96 9.06 7.29
CA VAL A 2 21.51 9.02 7.06
C VAL A 2 21.35 8.98 5.55
N ASN A 3 20.71 7.95 5.00
CA ASN A 3 20.42 7.93 3.57
C ASN A 3 19.40 9.04 3.28
N GLU A 4 19.70 9.91 2.32
CA GLU A 4 18.80 10.97 1.83
C GLU A 4 17.74 10.45 0.85
N GLU A 5 17.61 9.12 0.72
CA GLU A 5 16.62 8.51 -0.17
C GLU A 5 15.23 8.60 0.47
N GLU A 6 14.39 9.46 -0.12
CA GLU A 6 12.98 9.60 0.23
C GLU A 6 12.21 8.40 -0.32
N LEU A 7 11.48 7.72 0.55
CA LEU A 7 10.60 6.62 0.19
C LEU A 7 9.15 7.09 0.31
N LYS A 8 8.50 7.27 -0.85
CA LYS A 8 7.08 7.66 -0.97
C LYS A 8 6.18 6.43 -0.93
N ILE A 9 5.35 6.35 0.10
CA ILE A 9 4.50 5.19 0.39
C ILE A 9 3.03 5.59 0.38
N LEU A 10 2.23 4.92 -0.44
CA LEU A 10 0.77 5.01 -0.37
C LEU A 10 0.26 3.86 0.48
N LEU A 11 -0.27 4.15 1.66
CA LEU A 11 -0.80 3.17 2.60
C LEU A 11 -2.33 3.11 2.49
N ILE A 12 -2.87 1.94 2.16
CA ILE A 12 -4.30 1.66 2.11
C ILE A 12 -4.64 0.87 3.37
N GLU A 13 -5.13 1.58 4.38
CA GLU A 13 -5.43 1.03 5.70
C GLU A 13 -6.69 1.71 6.24
N HIS A 14 -7.59 0.94 6.86
CA HIS A 14 -8.84 1.40 7.47
C HIS A 14 -8.70 1.64 8.98
N SER A 15 -7.64 1.10 9.60
CA SER A 15 -7.33 1.20 11.03
C SER A 15 -6.15 2.15 11.26
N ALA A 16 -6.40 3.28 11.92
CA ALA A 16 -5.34 4.21 12.27
C ALA A 16 -4.27 3.56 13.16
N GLU A 17 -4.67 2.64 14.03
CA GLU A 17 -3.75 1.91 14.92
C GLU A 17 -2.80 1.00 14.14
N ASP A 18 -3.31 0.28 13.13
CA ASP A 18 -2.46 -0.58 12.29
C ASP A 18 -1.54 0.25 11.38
N ALA A 19 -2.03 1.38 10.87
CA ALA A 19 -1.22 2.33 10.13
C ALA A 19 -0.04 2.86 10.97
N ASP A 20 -0.29 3.23 12.22
CA ASP A 20 0.75 3.69 13.15
C ASP A 20 1.83 2.62 13.41
N VAL A 21 1.42 1.34 13.52
CA VAL A 21 2.37 0.22 13.66
C VAL A 21 3.27 0.11 12.44
N VAL A 22 2.68 0.14 11.23
CA VAL A 22 3.44 0.07 9.97
C VAL A 22 4.42 1.24 9.86
N LEU A 23 3.97 2.46 10.15
CA LEU A 23 4.79 3.67 10.10
C LEU A 23 5.93 3.65 11.12
N LYS A 24 5.67 3.15 12.33
CA LYS A 24 6.69 2.99 13.36
C LYS A 24 7.77 2.01 12.93
N ILE A 25 7.41 0.91 12.28
CA ILE A 25 8.38 -0.04 11.71
C ILE A 25 9.18 0.61 10.58
N LEU A 26 8.52 1.32 9.68
CA LEU A 26 9.17 2.01 8.55
C LEU A 26 10.11 3.13 9.02
N SER A 27 9.78 3.83 10.10
CA SER A 27 10.63 4.88 10.68
C SER A 27 11.95 4.36 11.27
N GLN A 28 12.04 3.05 11.53
CA GLN A 28 13.28 2.40 11.97
C GLN A 28 14.22 2.07 10.81
N SER A 29 13.77 2.28 9.56
CA SER A 29 14.60 2.12 8.38
C SER A 29 15.57 3.29 8.19
N CYS A 30 16.50 3.15 7.24
CA CYS A 30 17.41 4.24 6.87
C CYS A 30 16.80 5.24 5.87
N PHE A 31 15.52 5.11 5.52
CA PHE A 31 14.85 5.97 4.54
C PHE A 31 14.12 7.13 5.22
N GLN A 32 14.01 8.25 4.51
CA GLN A 32 13.08 9.31 4.88
C GLN A 32 11.70 8.95 4.36
N ILE A 33 10.80 8.54 5.27
CA ILE A 33 9.47 8.08 4.90
C ILE A 33 8.56 9.28 4.64
N ASN A 34 8.04 9.38 3.41
CA ASN A 34 6.93 10.24 3.07
C ASN A 34 5.74 9.34 2.73
N TYR A 35 4.60 9.53 3.38
CA TYR A 35 3.48 8.62 3.22
C TYR A 35 2.15 9.34 3.18
N GLN A 36 1.18 8.70 2.54
CA GLN A 36 -0.22 9.07 2.61
C GLN A 36 -1.05 7.85 2.96
N CYS A 37 -1.88 7.98 4.00
CA CYS A 37 -2.83 6.94 4.39
C CYS A 37 -4.20 7.24 3.76
N VAL A 38 -4.80 6.24 3.12
CA VAL A 38 -6.12 6.33 2.50
C VAL A 38 -7.04 5.25 3.04
N THR A 39 -8.26 5.66 3.40
CA THR A 39 -9.25 4.78 4.05
C THR A 39 -10.48 4.53 3.18
N THR A 40 -10.61 5.24 2.05
CA THR A 40 -11.72 5.14 1.09
C THR A 40 -11.23 5.01 -0.36
N VAL A 41 -12.10 4.52 -1.25
CA VAL A 41 -11.78 4.36 -2.68
C VAL A 41 -11.58 5.72 -3.35
N GLU A 42 -12.36 6.71 -2.92
CA GLU A 42 -12.26 8.10 -3.36
C GLU A 42 -10.90 8.70 -2.97
N ASP A 43 -10.47 8.51 -1.71
CA ASP A 43 -9.16 8.98 -1.25
C ASP A 43 -8.02 8.29 -2.02
N LEU A 44 -8.16 6.99 -2.31
CA LEU A 44 -7.20 6.24 -3.12
C LEU A 44 -7.13 6.79 -4.55
N GLN A 45 -8.27 7.11 -5.17
CA GLN A 45 -8.29 7.70 -6.51
C GLN A 45 -7.58 9.04 -6.55
N GLU A 46 -7.82 9.91 -5.56
CA GLU A 46 -7.13 11.20 -5.46
C GLU A 46 -5.63 11.01 -5.20
N ALA A 47 -5.25 10.10 -4.30
CA ALA A 47 -3.86 9.83 -3.98
C ALA A 47 -3.09 9.26 -5.18
N LEU A 48 -3.72 8.43 -6.01
CA LEU A 48 -3.09 7.87 -7.22
C LEU A 48 -2.90 8.89 -8.35
N LYS A 49 -3.52 10.08 -8.27
CA LYS A 49 -3.19 11.20 -9.19
C LYS A 49 -1.87 11.85 -8.83
N ILE A 50 -1.39 11.67 -7.60
CA ILE A 50 -0.08 12.13 -7.17
C ILE A 50 0.96 11.18 -7.79
N PRO A 51 1.90 11.69 -8.61
CA PRO A 51 2.92 10.85 -9.21
C PRO A 51 3.97 10.40 -8.19
N ASP A 52 4.82 9.47 -8.62
CA ASP A 52 6.07 9.07 -7.93
C ASP A 52 5.92 8.28 -6.62
N TRP A 53 4.82 7.55 -6.43
CA TRP A 53 4.75 6.54 -5.38
C TRP A 53 5.79 5.44 -5.65
N ASN A 54 6.65 5.16 -4.67
CA ASN A 54 7.64 4.09 -4.77
C ASN A 54 7.05 2.73 -4.41
N VAL A 55 6.08 2.71 -3.51
CA VAL A 55 5.40 1.48 -3.10
C VAL A 55 3.99 1.79 -2.62
N ILE A 56 3.06 0.90 -2.92
CA ILE A 56 1.70 0.93 -2.38
C ILE A 56 1.58 -0.25 -1.40
N LEU A 57 1.20 0.03 -0.16
CA LEU A 57 0.95 -0.96 0.90
C LEU A 57 -0.55 -1.09 1.13
N SER A 58 -1.08 -2.31 1.18
CA SER A 58 -2.52 -2.56 1.43
C SER A 58 -2.69 -3.71 2.41
N ASP A 59 -3.56 -3.54 3.41
CA ASP A 59 -4.06 -4.67 4.21
C ASP A 59 -5.10 -5.48 3.39
N TYR A 60 -5.14 -6.79 3.64
CA TYR A 60 -6.12 -7.76 3.14
C TYR A 60 -7.54 -7.48 3.66
N ALA A 61 -7.67 -7.00 4.89
CA ALA A 61 -8.94 -6.82 5.58
C ALA A 61 -9.59 -5.46 5.29
N LEU A 62 -9.72 -5.10 4.02
CA LEU A 62 -10.50 -3.92 3.64
C LEU A 62 -11.93 -4.36 3.28
N PRO A 63 -12.88 -4.41 4.24
CA PRO A 63 -14.27 -4.82 3.96
C PRO A 63 -14.95 -3.90 2.93
N ARG A 64 -14.41 -2.69 2.73
CA ARG A 64 -14.88 -1.69 1.75
C ARG A 64 -14.05 -1.59 0.49
N PHE A 65 -12.89 -2.24 0.41
CA PHE A 65 -12.11 -2.28 -0.83
C PHE A 65 -12.09 -3.69 -1.39
N ASN A 66 -12.65 -3.84 -2.58
CA ASN A 66 -12.37 -5.02 -3.36
C ASN A 66 -10.92 -4.96 -3.85
N ALA A 67 -10.11 -5.89 -3.36
CA ALA A 67 -8.75 -6.16 -3.80
C ALA A 67 -8.52 -6.04 -5.31
N CYS A 68 -9.47 -6.54 -6.10
CA CYS A 68 -9.42 -6.52 -7.56
C CYS A 68 -9.64 -5.12 -8.14
N ASP A 69 -10.44 -4.28 -7.48
CA ASP A 69 -10.75 -2.94 -7.96
C ASP A 69 -9.58 -1.98 -7.71
N VAL A 70 -8.89 -2.11 -6.58
CA VAL A 70 -7.61 -1.43 -6.32
C VAL A 70 -6.57 -1.78 -7.39
N LEU A 71 -6.41 -3.07 -7.70
CA LEU A 71 -5.49 -3.54 -8.74
C LEU A 71 -5.85 -3.01 -10.13
N LYS A 72 -7.14 -2.99 -10.50
CA LYS A 72 -7.59 -2.39 -11.77
C LYS A 72 -7.31 -0.89 -11.80
N LEU A 73 -7.51 -0.20 -10.69
CA LEU A 73 -7.33 1.25 -10.61
C LEU A 73 -5.85 1.65 -10.76
N ILE A 74 -4.96 0.94 -10.08
CA ILE A 74 -3.50 1.11 -10.22
C ILE A 74 -3.06 0.77 -11.65
N LYS A 75 -3.55 -0.34 -12.24
CA LYS A 75 -3.24 -0.71 -13.63
C LYS A 75 -3.74 0.30 -14.66
N ASN A 76 -4.95 0.84 -14.46
CA ASN A 76 -5.53 1.83 -15.37
C ASN A 76 -4.79 3.17 -15.32
N GLN A 77 -4.15 3.51 -14.20
CA GLN A 77 -3.29 4.68 -14.06
C GLN A 77 -1.91 4.50 -14.71
N GLY A 78 -1.58 3.30 -15.23
CA GLY A 78 -0.30 3.04 -15.88
C GLY A 78 0.91 3.06 -14.93
N LEU A 79 0.67 2.94 -13.63
CA LEU A 79 1.73 2.95 -12.61
C LEU A 79 2.47 1.61 -12.61
N ASP A 80 3.79 1.65 -12.73
CA ASP A 80 4.70 0.52 -12.53
C ASP A 80 5.11 0.37 -11.04
N THR A 81 4.33 0.99 -10.16
CA THR A 81 4.60 1.02 -8.73
C THR A 81 4.29 -0.35 -8.11
N PRO A 82 5.23 -0.97 -7.37
CA PRO A 82 4.97 -2.23 -6.70
C PRO A 82 3.85 -2.10 -5.66
N LEU A 83 2.88 -3.01 -5.73
CA LEU A 83 1.84 -3.19 -4.73
C LEU A 83 2.22 -4.35 -3.81
N ILE A 84 2.47 -4.06 -2.54
CA ILE A 84 2.74 -5.06 -1.51
C ILE A 84 1.51 -5.21 -0.62
N ARG A 85 1.07 -6.45 -0.43
CA ARG A 85 -0.04 -6.77 0.48
C ARG A 85 0.52 -7.24 1.82
N ALA A 86 0.10 -6.57 2.88
CA ALA A 86 0.40 -6.98 4.25
C ALA A 86 -0.78 -7.78 4.82
N TYR A 87 -0.48 -8.81 5.61
CA TYR A 87 -1.46 -9.62 6.30
C TYR A 87 -1.24 -9.43 7.81
N SER A 88 -2.24 -8.86 8.50
CA SER A 88 -2.25 -8.69 9.95
C SER A 88 -2.65 -9.99 10.67
N GLU A 89 -3.46 -10.86 10.03
CA GLU A 89 -3.77 -12.22 10.48
C GLU A 89 -3.60 -13.26 9.37
N ILE A 90 -2.96 -14.39 9.69
CA ILE A 90 -2.88 -15.54 8.77
C ILE A 90 -4.16 -16.37 8.94
N GLN A 91 -5.24 -16.02 8.24
CA GLN A 91 -6.34 -16.97 8.04
C GLN A 91 -5.92 -17.99 6.96
N ARG A 92 -5.71 -19.24 7.37
CA ARG A 92 -5.27 -20.37 6.53
C ARG A 92 -6.13 -20.63 5.27
N SER A 93 -7.30 -19.99 5.16
CA SER A 93 -8.23 -20.09 4.04
C SER A 93 -7.93 -19.18 2.84
N ASP A 94 -7.10 -18.14 3.02
CA ASP A 94 -7.02 -17.02 2.05
C ASP A 94 -5.83 -17.08 1.08
N MET A 95 -5.18 -18.23 0.98
CA MET A 95 -4.02 -18.48 0.10
C MET A 95 -4.36 -18.57 -1.40
N ARG A 96 -5.35 -17.80 -1.87
CA ARG A 96 -5.86 -17.83 -3.25
C ARG A 96 -5.85 -16.46 -3.93
N CYS A 97 -4.80 -15.68 -3.73
CA CYS A 97 -4.43 -14.60 -4.64
C CYS A 97 -3.06 -14.90 -5.26
N GLN A 98 -3.05 -15.56 -6.43
CA GLN A 98 -1.85 -15.66 -7.26
C GLN A 98 -1.56 -14.27 -7.84
N VAL A 99 -0.62 -13.55 -7.24
CA VAL A 99 0.00 -12.39 -7.88
C VAL A 99 0.98 -12.94 -8.91
N ARG A 100 0.59 -12.93 -10.18
CA ARG A 100 1.50 -13.16 -11.30
C ARG A 100 2.09 -11.80 -11.68
N ILE A 101 3.31 -11.54 -11.22
CA ILE A 101 4.14 -10.45 -11.71
C ILE A 101 4.65 -10.91 -13.09
N PRO A 102 4.32 -10.23 -14.20
CA PRO A 102 5.00 -10.50 -15.47
C PRO A 102 6.46 -10.05 -15.34
N VAL A 103 7.38 -10.97 -15.63
CA VAL A 103 8.77 -10.65 -16.03
C VAL A 103 8.79 -10.03 -17.41
#